data_AF-A0AAU9EQ19-F1
#
_entry.id   AF-A0AAU9EQ19-F1
#
_cell.length_a   1.000
_cell.length_b   1.000
_cell.length_c   1.000
_cell.angle_alpha   90.00
_cell.angle_beta   90.00
_cell.angle_gamma   90.00
#
_symmetry.space_group_name_H-M   'P 1'
#
loop_
_entity.id
_entity.type
_entity.pdbx_description
1 polymer ?
#
loop_
_entity_poly.entity_id
_entity_poly.type
_entity_poly.pdbx_seq_one_letter_code
_entity_poly.pdbx_strand_id
1 'polypeptide(L)' 'MRQLIYITKAIESLHRGLGKNVRNRGHFPNDDAAIKLLYLVIRNVGAKWRMPQSGWEMVLNQFAILFEDRLQMAAWR' A
#
# COMPACT_ATOMS: atom_id res chain seq x y z
N MET A 1 15.33 8.94 4.73
CA MET A 1 15.13 8.13 3.52
C MET A 1 15.08 6.61 3.79
N ARG A 2 16.08 6.02 4.45
CA ARG A 2 16.17 4.55 4.68
C ARG A 2 14.94 3.94 5.38
N GLN A 3 14.28 4.66 6.29
CA GLN A 3 13.07 4.15 6.97
C GLN A 3 11.81 4.10 6.10
N LEU A 4 11.70 4.94 5.06
CA LEU A 4 10.51 5.03 4.20
C LEU A 4 10.57 4.05 3.02
N ILE A 5 11.77 3.70 2.56
CA ILE A 5 11.98 2.70 1.48
C ILE A 5 11.79 1.28 2.02
N TYR A 6 12.20 1.01 3.26
CA TYR A 6 12.02 -0.29 3.93
C TYR A 6 10.73 -0.38 4.75
N ILE A 7 9.62 0.23 4.33
CA ILE A 7 8.34 0.09 5.04
C ILE A 7 7.80 -1.35 4.82
N THR A 8 8.40 -2.32 5.50
CA THR A 8 7.83 -3.67 5.64
C THR A 8 6.50 -3.62 6.38
N LYS A 9 6.28 -2.60 7.22
CA LYS A 9 5.02 -2.39 7.95
C LYS A 9 3.78 -2.28 7.05
N ALA A 10 3.90 -1.68 5.86
CA ALA A 10 2.76 -1.53 4.95
C ALA A 10 2.35 -2.89 4.38
N ILE A 11 3.32 -3.65 3.86
CA ILE A 11 3.08 -4.99 3.32
C ILE A 11 2.70 -6.00 4.42
N GLU A 12 3.30 -5.90 5.61
CA GLU A 12 2.93 -6.68 6.80
C GLU A 12 1.50 -6.36 7.26
N SER A 13 1.10 -5.09 7.26
CA SER A 13 -0.26 -4.69 7.64
C SER A 13 -1.31 -5.24 6.66
N LEU A 14 -0.99 -5.23 5.37
CA LEU A 14 -1.82 -5.80 4.32
C LEU A 14 -1.91 -7.32 4.47
N HIS A 15 -0.77 -8.00 4.61
CA HIS A 15 -0.71 -9.45 4.81
C HIS A 15 -1.53 -9.87 6.05
N ARG A 16 -1.36 -9.16 7.18
CA ARG A 16 -2.14 -9.41 8.40
C ARG A 16 -3.64 -9.23 8.17
N GLY A 17 -4.03 -8.19 7.43
CA GLY A 17 -5.42 -7.93 7.07
C GLY A 17 -6.01 -9.06 6.21
N LEU A 18 -5.28 -9.51 5.19
CA LEU A 18 -5.69 -10.62 4.33
C LEU A 18 -5.83 -11.91 5.12
N GLY A 19 -4.81 -12.30 5.90
CA GLY A 19 -4.83 -13.51 6.71
C GLY A 19 -5.98 -13.54 7.72
N LYS A 20 -6.29 -12.40 8.35
CA LYS A 20 -7.46 -12.28 9.25
C LYS A 20 -8.78 -12.53 8.52
N ASN A 21 -8.98 -11.94 7.34
CA ASN A 21 -10.23 -12.08 6.59
C ASN A 21 -10.43 -13.50 6.05
N VAL A 22 -9.37 -14.15 5.59
CA VAL A 22 -9.39 -15.55 5.15
C VAL A 22 -9.74 -16.46 6.33
N ARG A 23 -9.06 -16.30 7.48
CA ARG A 23 -9.32 -17.10 8.69
C ARG A 23 -10.74 -16.92 9.22
N ASN A 24 -11.28 -15.69 9.18
CA ASN A 24 -12.64 -15.40 9.61
C ASN A 24 -13.71 -16.02 8.71
N ARG A 25 -13.41 -16.27 7.43
CA ARG A 25 -14.36 -16.88 6.48
C ARG A 25 -14.44 -18.39 6.62
N GLY A 26 -13.31 -19.06 6.91
CA GLY A 26 -13.25 -20.52 7.02
C GLY A 26 -13.20 -21.20 5.66
N HIS A 27 -14.21 -22.03 5.34
CA HIS A 27 -14.26 -22.81 4.09
C HIS A 27 -14.79 -21.98 2.91
N PHE A 28 -14.18 -22.15 1.74
CA PHE A 28 -14.63 -21.53 0.48
C PHE A 28 -15.31 -22.56 -0.42
N PRO A 29 -16.44 -22.23 -1.07
CA PRO A 29 -17.15 -23.16 -1.95
C PRO A 29 -16.39 -23.47 -3.25
N ASN A 30 -15.52 -22.56 -3.69
CA ASN A 30 -14.60 -22.71 -4.83
C ASN A 30 -13.49 -21.65 -4.76
N ASP A 31 -12.49 -21.77 -5.63
CA ASP A 31 -11.34 -20.85 -5.67
C ASP A 31 -11.74 -19.42 -6.06
N ASP A 32 -12.74 -19.27 -6.94
CA ASP A 32 -13.26 -17.97 -7.36
C ASP A 32 -13.83 -17.16 -6.17
N ALA A 33 -14.51 -17.83 -5.25
CA ALA A 33 -15.02 -17.20 -4.03
C ALA A 33 -13.89 -16.71 -3.12
N ALA A 34 -12.76 -17.44 -3.06
CA ALA A 34 -11.57 -17.02 -2.32
C ALA A 34 -10.91 -15.81 -2.97
N ILE A 35 -10.73 -15.82 -4.30
CA ILE A 35 -10.17 -14.71 -5.07
C ILE A 35 -11.04 -13.46 -4.93
N LYS A 36 -12.36 -13.60 -5.02
CA LYS A 36 -13.31 -12.49 -4.84
C LYS A 36 -13.21 -11.87 -3.45
N LEU A 37 -13.03 -12.68 -2.40
CA LEU A 37 -12.82 -12.16 -1.06
C LEU A 37 -11.52 -11.35 -0.97
N LEU A 38 -10.40 -11.88 -1.49
CA LEU A 38 -9.12 -11.19 -1.50
C LEU A 38 -9.22 -9.85 -2.24
N TYR A 39 -9.88 -9.84 -3.41
CA TYR A 39 -10.15 -8.62 -4.16
C TYR A 39 -10.91 -7.58 -3.33
N LEU A 40 -12.00 -7.98 -2.66
CA LEU A 40 -12.79 -7.06 -1.85
C LEU A 40 -11.99 -6.50 -0.66
N VAL A 41 -11.14 -7.32 -0.04
CA VAL A 41 -10.27 -6.86 1.06
C VAL A 41 -9.27 -5.83 0.55
N ILE A 42 -8.57 -6.11 -0.55
CA ILE A 42 -7.61 -5.17 -1.15
C ILE A 42 -8.30 -3.88 -1.57
N ARG A 43 -9.47 -3.96 -2.22
CA ARG A 43 -10.27 -2.80 -2.60
C ARG A 43 -10.63 -1.93 -1.40
N ASN A 44 -11.05 -2.54 -0.29
CA ASN A 44 -11.40 -1.83 0.94
C ASN A 44 -10.18 -1.20 1.62
N VAL A 45 -9.02 -1.86 1.57
CA VAL A 45 -7.75 -1.29 2.07
C VAL A 45 -7.33 -0.11 1.20
N GLY A 46 -7.38 -0.24 -0.12
CA GLY A 46 -7.07 0.84 -1.07
C GLY A 46 -7.97 2.06 -0.89
N ALA A 47 -9.25 1.86 -0.58
CA ALA A 47 -10.17 2.96 -0.26
C ALA A 47 -9.77 3.75 1.01
N LYS A 48 -9.11 3.10 1.97
CA LYS A 48 -8.62 3.72 3.22
C LYS A 48 -7.25 4.37 3.06
N TRP A 49 -6.43 3.92 2.11
CA TRP A 49 -5.08 4.43 1.84
C TRP A 49 -5.03 5.79 1.12
N ARG A 50 -6.08 6.62 1.26
CA ARG A 50 -6.11 7.98 0.69
C ARG A 50 -5.33 9.02 1.49
N MET A 51 -4.89 8.69 2.70
CA MET A 51 -4.16 9.64 3.53
C MET A 51 -2.67 9.62 3.12
N PRO A 52 -2.09 10.75 2.70
CA PRO A 52 -0.65 10.83 2.47
C PRO A 52 0.08 10.55 3.78
N GLN A 53 1.08 9.68 3.73
CA GLN A 53 1.92 9.39 4.88
C GLN A 53 2.62 10.68 5.32
N SER A 54 2.48 11.05 6.59
CA SER A 54 3.12 12.24 7.14
C SER A 54 4.63 12.20 6.88
N GLY A 55 5.19 13.28 6.34
CA GLY A 55 6.60 13.38 5.97
C GLY A 55 6.93 12.93 4.55
N TRP A 56 5.95 12.55 3.72
CA TRP A 56 6.22 12.16 2.32
C TRP A 56 6.81 13.31 1.49
N GLU A 57 6.36 14.54 1.71
CA GLU A 57 6.85 15.73 1.00
C GLU A 57 8.36 15.92 1.15
N MET A 58 8.88 15.77 2.37
CA MET A 58 10.32 15.91 2.64
C MET A 58 11.14 14.83 1.93
N VAL A 59 10.62 13.60 1.89
CA VAL A 59 11.32 12.50 1.22
C VAL A 59 11.20 12.60 -0.31
N LEU A 60 10.09 13.13 -0.84
CA LEU A 60 9.95 13.44 -2.26
C LEU A 60 10.93 14.53 -2.70
N ASN A 61 11.11 15.60 -1.91
CA ASN A 61 12.12 16.62 -2.20
C ASN A 61 13.54 16.04 -2.25
N GLN A 62 13.83 15.09 -1.35
CA GLN A 62 15.10 14.38 -1.33
C GLN A 62 15.27 13.43 -2.52
N PHE A 63 14.19 12.77 -2.96
CA PHE A 63 14.21 11.96 -4.18
C PHE A 63 14.36 12.81 -5.45
N ALA A 64 13.75 13.99 -5.50
CA ALA A 64 13.89 14.92 -6.61
C ALA A 64 15.35 15.38 -6.77
N ILE A 65 16.08 15.61 -5.68
CA ILE A 65 17.51 15.94 -5.72
C ILE A 65 18.36 14.73 -6.16
N LEU A 66 18.04 13.52 -5.67
CA LEU A 66 18.82 12.31 -5.99
C LEU A 66 18.55 11.75 -7.39
N PHE A 67 17.37 12.01 -7.95
CA PHE A 67 16.90 11.48 -9.22
C PHE A 67 16.32 12.58 -10.11
N GLU A 68 17.05 13.68 -10.23
CA GLU A 68 16.65 14.89 -10.97
C GLU A 68 16.19 14.58 -12.40
N ASP A 69 16.87 13.65 -13.08
CA ASP A 69 16.55 13.24 -14.46
C ASP A 69 15.27 12.39 -14.58
N ARG A 70 14.76 11.81 -13.49
CA ARG A 70 13.61 10.89 -13.49
C ARG A 70 12.36 11.49 -12.86
N LEU A 71 12.55 12.39 -11.90
CA LEU A 71 11.48 13.09 -11.20
C LEU A 71 11.58 14.57 -11.59
N GLN A 72 11.02 14.91 -12.74
CA GLN A 72 10.76 16.31 -13.05
C GLN A 72 9.87 16.86 -11.93
N MET A 73 10.32 17.92 -11.25
CA MET A 73 9.49 18.75 -10.35
C MET A 73 8.43 19.52 -11.17
N ALA A 74 7.81 18.86 -12.14
CA ALA A 74 6.73 19.38 -12.94
C ALA A 74 5.43 19.21 -12.15
N ALA A 75 4.88 20.34 -11.73
CA ALA A 75 3.49 20.51 -11.35
C ALA A 75 3.01 19.82 -10.05
N TRP A 76 3.68 20.10 -8.93
CA TRP A 76 3.01 20.13 -7.63
C TRP A 76 2.88 21.59 -7.16
N ARG A 77 2.03 22.34 -7.86
CA ARG A 77 1.45 23.64 -7.44
C ARG A 77 -0.05 23.56 -7.62
#